data_AF-L0IC41-F1
#
_entry.id   AF-L0IC41-F1
#
_cell.length_a   1.000
_cell.length_b   1.000
_cell.length_c   1.000
_cell.angle_alpha   90.00
_cell.angle_beta   90.00
_cell.angle_gamma   90.00
#
_symmetry.space_group_name_H-M   'P 1'
#
loop_
_entity.id
_entity.type
_entity.pdbx_description
1 polymer ?
#
loop_
_entity_poly.entity_id
_entity_poly.type
_entity_poly.pdbx_seq_one_letter_code
_entity_poly.pdbx_strand_id
1 'polypeptide(L)'
;MGVADNRREGCDGCDRSVVLGRLTTVSMPDGTQVACCPTCTPHARAAAERAELETASATCEGCRSTVETADVEDVVLTDGTVLSLCSACRAHQPNAGSEGTGSSPTASDARSAPDAGVTSSTEIAPSKRLCGHCREWIRAEPYRVTLVDDRVESLCPTCKETAVDEGIVVDVAMRRVDAREILDVDEDASAEEIRAAFQEQVKHAHPDRPTGTREAFRLVRGAYERLK
;
A
#
# COMPACT_ATOMS: atom_id res chain seq x y z
N MET A 1 -40.20 26.63 43.08
CA MET A 1 -39.30 25.49 43.34
C MET A 1 -39.18 24.65 42.06
N GLY A 2 -38.12 24.84 41.28
CA GLY A 2 -37.82 23.96 40.15
C GLY A 2 -37.10 22.72 40.68
N VAL A 3 -37.73 21.56 40.56
CA VAL A 3 -37.03 20.29 40.77
C VAL A 3 -35.96 20.18 39.69
N ALA A 4 -34.69 20.27 40.07
CA ALA A 4 -33.60 19.94 39.16
C ALA A 4 -33.72 18.45 38.86
N ASP A 5 -34.24 18.12 37.67
CA ASP A 5 -34.39 16.75 37.19
C ASP A 5 -32.99 16.15 37.00
N ASN A 6 -32.45 15.59 38.10
CA ASN A 6 -31.11 15.00 38.17
C ASN A 6 -31.15 13.55 37.67
N ARG A 7 -31.97 13.28 36.67
CA ARG A 7 -32.13 11.96 36.06
C ARG A 7 -30.84 11.64 35.31
N ARG A 8 -30.29 10.47 35.61
CA ARG A 8 -29.00 10.00 35.09
C ARG A 8 -29.26 8.89 34.09
N GLU A 9 -28.60 8.97 32.93
CA GLU A 9 -28.63 7.95 31.89
C GLU A 9 -27.21 7.54 31.51
N GLY A 10 -27.08 6.37 30.89
CA GLY A 10 -25.80 5.85 30.44
C GLY A 10 -25.26 6.64 29.26
N CYS A 11 -23.96 6.87 29.23
CA CYS A 11 -23.26 7.36 28.05
C CYS A 11 -22.90 6.17 27.14
N ASP A 12 -23.37 6.15 25.90
CA ASP A 12 -23.13 5.03 24.97
C ASP A 12 -21.65 4.78 24.64
N GLY A 13 -20.80 5.81 24.80
CA GLY A 13 -19.36 5.68 24.55
C GLY A 13 -18.50 5.16 25.71
N CYS A 14 -18.94 5.28 26.97
CA CYS A 14 -18.13 4.88 28.13
C CYS A 14 -18.92 4.22 29.28
N ASP A 15 -20.20 3.96 29.07
CA ASP A 15 -21.15 3.33 30.00
C ASP A 15 -21.34 4.03 31.36
N ARG A 16 -20.74 5.20 31.56
CA ARG A 16 -20.88 5.94 32.83
C ARG A 16 -22.25 6.59 32.90
N SER A 17 -22.85 6.57 34.09
CA SER A 17 -24.09 7.31 34.38
C SER A 17 -23.81 8.82 34.41
N VAL A 18 -24.45 9.58 33.52
CA VAL A 18 -24.29 11.03 33.39
C VAL A 18 -25.65 11.71 33.52
N VAL A 19 -25.69 12.93 34.07
CA VAL A 19 -26.92 13.72 34.16
C VAL A 19 -27.43 14.02 32.75
N LEU A 20 -28.72 13.80 32.51
CA LEU A 20 -29.36 13.96 31.20
C LEU A 20 -29.00 15.25 30.47
N GLY A 21 -29.03 16.40 31.15
CA GLY A 21 -28.70 17.69 30.56
C GLY A 21 -27.24 17.87 30.13
N ARG A 22 -26.36 16.89 30.40
CA ARG A 22 -24.97 16.87 29.96
C ARG A 22 -24.70 15.84 28.86
N LEU A 23 -25.69 15.03 28.49
CA LEU A 23 -25.58 14.15 27.34
C LEU A 23 -25.83 14.97 26.06
N THR A 24 -25.01 14.73 25.06
CA THR A 24 -25.16 15.27 23.72
C THR A 24 -25.47 14.13 22.78
N THR A 25 -26.57 14.25 22.03
CA THR A 25 -26.92 13.28 21.01
C THR A 25 -26.08 13.51 19.75
N VAL A 26 -25.49 12.45 19.21
CA VAL A 26 -24.74 12.42 17.95
C VAL A 26 -25.46 11.48 16.99
N SER A 27 -25.65 11.93 15.75
CA SER A 27 -26.20 11.10 14.67
C SER A 27 -25.08 10.35 13.97
N MET A 28 -25.27 9.05 13.80
CA MET A 28 -24.37 8.16 13.07
C MET A 28 -24.84 8.00 11.61
N PRO A 29 -23.96 7.65 10.66
CA PRO A 29 -24.30 7.54 9.24
C PRO A 29 -25.29 6.42 8.89
N ASP A 30 -25.41 5.40 9.74
CA ASP A 30 -26.43 4.34 9.66
C ASP A 30 -27.82 4.81 10.14
N GLY A 31 -27.95 6.07 10.57
CA GLY A 31 -29.18 6.67 11.08
C GLY A 31 -29.40 6.47 12.58
N THR A 32 -28.51 5.73 13.25
CA THR A 32 -28.56 5.52 14.70
C THR A 32 -28.19 6.81 15.45
N GLN A 33 -28.87 7.08 16.57
CA GLN A 33 -28.55 8.19 17.46
C GLN A 33 -27.93 7.67 18.74
N VAL A 34 -26.79 8.26 19.15
CA VAL A 34 -26.08 7.89 20.37
C VAL A 34 -25.99 9.07 21.34
N ALA A 35 -26.23 8.83 22.62
CA ALA A 35 -26.16 9.81 23.70
C ALA A 35 -24.79 9.75 24.38
N CYS A 36 -23.97 10.78 24.15
CA CYS A 36 -22.59 10.82 24.63
C CYS A 36 -22.38 11.90 25.70
N CYS A 37 -21.57 11.59 26.70
CA CYS A 37 -21.09 12.59 27.64
C CYS A 37 -20.13 13.59 26.95
N PRO A 38 -19.85 14.77 27.53
CA PRO A 38 -19.03 15.80 26.88
C PRO A 38 -17.62 15.33 26.51
N THR A 39 -17.11 14.33 27.21
CA THR A 39 -15.82 13.70 26.90
C THR A 39 -15.91 12.74 25.71
N CYS A 40 -17.01 12.02 25.55
CA CYS A 40 -17.20 11.05 24.47
C CYS A 40 -17.76 11.67 23.19
N THR A 41 -18.50 12.79 23.27
CA THR A 41 -19.06 13.50 22.12
C THR A 41 -18.05 13.79 21.00
N PRO A 42 -16.83 14.31 21.25
CA PRO A 42 -15.87 14.55 20.18
C PRO A 42 -15.44 13.25 19.48
N HIS A 43 -15.31 12.15 20.22
CA HIS A 43 -14.96 10.85 19.65
C HIS A 43 -16.09 10.27 18.80
N ALA A 44 -17.33 10.37 19.29
CA ALA A 44 -18.51 9.92 18.54
C ALA A 44 -18.68 10.71 17.24
N ARG A 45 -18.46 12.02 17.25
CA ARG A 45 -18.51 12.86 16.03
C ARG A 45 -17.40 12.50 15.04
N ALA A 46 -16.16 12.36 15.50
CA ALA A 46 -15.05 11.96 14.63
C ALA A 46 -15.26 10.55 14.04
N ALA A 47 -15.90 9.64 14.79
CA ALA A 47 -16.28 8.32 14.27
C ALA A 47 -17.36 8.42 13.19
N ALA A 48 -18.38 9.26 13.40
CA ALA A 48 -19.42 9.51 12.40
C ALA A 48 -18.84 10.09 11.09
N GLU A 49 -18.00 11.12 11.18
CA GLU A 49 -17.35 11.74 10.01
C GLU A 49 -16.49 10.74 9.21
N ARG A 50 -15.75 9.86 9.91
CA ARG A 50 -14.94 8.82 9.25
C ARG A 50 -15.80 7.78 8.55
N ALA A 51 -16.90 7.37 9.17
CA ALA A 51 -17.81 6.40 8.59
C ALA A 51 -18.62 7.00 7.42
N GLU A 52 -18.93 8.30 7.44
CA GLU A 52 -19.51 9.01 6.29
C GLU A 52 -18.56 9.01 5.08
N LEU A 53 -17.27 9.30 5.29
CA LEU A 53 -16.26 9.25 4.23
C LEU A 53 -16.09 7.84 3.65
N GLU A 54 -16.14 6.81 4.50
CA GLU A 54 -16.08 5.42 4.05
C GLU A 54 -17.31 5.05 3.22
N THR A 55 -18.50 5.48 3.65
CA THR A 55 -19.78 5.27 2.92
C THR A 55 -19.85 6.07 1.62
N ALA A 56 -19.16 7.22 1.55
CA ALA A 56 -19.08 8.08 0.37
C ALA A 56 -18.11 7.57 -0.70
N SER A 57 -17.35 6.49 -0.42
CA SER A 57 -16.47 5.84 -1.39
C SER A 57 -16.94 4.42 -1.71
N ALA A 58 -17.03 4.09 -2.98
CA ALA A 58 -17.31 2.75 -3.49
C ALA A 58 -16.16 2.26 -4.35
N THR A 59 -16.04 0.95 -4.51
CA THR A 59 -15.04 0.35 -5.40
C THR A 59 -15.70 -0.05 -6.71
N CYS A 60 -15.24 0.51 -7.82
CA CYS A 60 -15.73 0.12 -9.14
C CYS A 60 -15.27 -1.30 -9.48
N GLU A 61 -16.19 -2.19 -9.83
CA GLU A 61 -15.85 -3.59 -10.12
C GLU A 61 -15.14 -3.78 -11.47
N GLY A 62 -15.24 -2.80 -12.38
CA GLY A 62 -14.55 -2.82 -13.67
C GLY A 62 -13.06 -2.47 -13.57
N CYS A 63 -12.73 -1.34 -12.94
CA CYS A 63 -11.34 -0.84 -12.84
C CYS A 63 -10.69 -1.02 -11.46
N ARG A 64 -11.45 -1.45 -10.45
CA ARG A 64 -11.02 -1.62 -9.04
C ARG A 64 -10.51 -0.35 -8.36
N SER A 65 -10.80 0.81 -8.92
CA SER A 65 -10.52 2.10 -8.29
C SER A 65 -11.59 2.45 -7.27
N THR A 66 -11.18 3.08 -6.17
CA THR A 66 -12.08 3.80 -5.27
C THR A 66 -12.58 5.07 -5.94
N VAL A 67 -13.90 5.20 -6.01
CA VAL A 67 -14.64 6.30 -6.65
C VAL A 67 -15.74 6.75 -5.69
N GLU A 68 -16.29 7.94 -5.87
CA GLU A 68 -17.38 8.39 -5.00
C GLU A 68 -18.62 7.49 -5.21
N THR A 69 -19.36 7.20 -4.14
CA THR A 69 -20.56 6.36 -4.20
C THR A 69 -21.63 6.97 -5.13
N ALA A 70 -21.60 8.29 -5.34
CA ALA A 70 -22.43 8.99 -6.31
C ALA A 70 -22.01 8.76 -7.79
N ASP A 71 -20.76 8.36 -8.03
CA ASP A 71 -20.19 8.13 -9.36
C ASP A 71 -20.22 6.67 -9.82
N VAL A 72 -20.66 5.76 -8.95
CA VAL A 72 -20.94 4.37 -9.29
C VAL A 72 -22.42 4.15 -9.51
N GLU A 73 -22.73 3.36 -10.54
CA GLU A 73 -24.09 2.97 -10.84
C GLU A 73 -24.15 1.45 -11.02
N ASP A 74 -25.22 0.85 -10.54
CA ASP A 74 -25.45 -0.59 -10.61
C ASP A 74 -25.97 -0.97 -12.00
N VAL A 75 -25.15 -1.68 -12.75
CA VAL A 75 -25.46 -2.16 -14.10
C VAL A 75 -25.79 -3.65 -14.04
N VAL A 76 -26.97 -4.03 -14.51
CA VAL A 76 -27.40 -5.43 -14.58
C VAL A 76 -26.95 -6.03 -15.91
N LEU A 77 -26.09 -7.04 -15.85
CA LEU A 77 -25.67 -7.83 -17.01
C LEU A 77 -26.77 -8.78 -17.48
N THR A 78 -26.61 -9.32 -18.68
CA THR A 78 -27.57 -10.24 -19.31
C THR A 78 -27.73 -11.58 -18.59
N ASP A 79 -26.81 -11.93 -17.71
CA ASP A 79 -26.84 -13.11 -16.84
C ASP A 79 -27.48 -12.84 -15.46
N GLY A 80 -27.95 -11.60 -15.22
CA GLY A 80 -28.53 -11.16 -13.95
C GLY A 80 -27.51 -10.71 -12.92
N THR A 81 -26.21 -10.70 -13.24
CA THR A 81 -25.18 -10.15 -12.36
C THR A 81 -25.30 -8.64 -12.27
N VAL A 82 -25.37 -8.10 -11.05
CA VAL A 82 -25.35 -6.65 -10.80
C VAL A 82 -23.90 -6.24 -10.58
N LEU A 83 -23.41 -5.28 -11.37
CA LEU A 83 -22.07 -4.71 -11.22
C LEU A 83 -22.11 -3.23 -10.87
N SER A 84 -21.40 -2.81 -9.83
CA SER A 84 -21.27 -1.38 -9.49
C SER A 84 -20.10 -0.78 -10.26
N LEU A 85 -20.41 0.00 -11.31
CA LEU A 85 -19.43 0.50 -12.27
C LEU A 85 -19.34 2.03 -12.26
N CYS A 86 -18.13 2.56 -12.41
CA CYS A 86 -17.94 3.99 -12.63
C CYS A 86 -18.35 4.40 -14.07
N SER A 87 -18.61 5.69 -14.25
CA SER A 87 -19.01 6.30 -15.53
C SER A 87 -18.12 5.90 -16.72
N ALA A 88 -16.81 5.79 -16.53
CA ALA A 88 -15.86 5.37 -17.56
C ALA A 88 -15.98 3.88 -17.92
N CYS A 89 -16.11 2.99 -16.92
CA CYS A 89 -16.26 1.55 -17.17
C CYS A 89 -17.60 1.24 -17.86
N ARG A 90 -18.65 2.00 -17.52
CA ARG A 90 -19.94 1.91 -18.19
C ARG A 90 -19.85 2.32 -19.67
N ALA A 91 -19.11 3.39 -19.98
CA ALA A 91 -18.93 3.86 -21.37
C ALA A 91 -18.23 2.84 -22.28
N HIS A 92 -17.46 1.91 -21.71
CA HIS A 92 -16.79 0.84 -22.44
C HIS A 92 -17.62 -0.43 -22.59
N GLN A 93 -18.86 -0.47 -22.09
CA GLN A 93 -19.73 -1.60 -22.37
C GLN A 93 -20.06 -1.64 -23.87
N PRO A 94 -19.96 -2.82 -24.51
CA PRO A 94 -20.10 -2.96 -25.97
C PRO A 94 -21.55 -2.76 -26.48
N ASN A 95 -22.42 -2.11 -25.72
CA ASN A 95 -23.81 -1.88 -26.10
C ASN A 95 -24.36 -0.57 -25.54
N ALA A 96 -23.74 0.55 -25.94
CA ALA A 96 -24.41 1.85 -25.99
C ALA A 96 -24.16 2.43 -27.38
N GLY A 97 -25.09 2.16 -28.31
CA GLY A 97 -25.03 2.77 -29.63
C GLY A 97 -25.17 4.29 -29.51
N SER A 98 -24.18 5.01 -30.03
CA SER A 98 -24.45 6.19 -30.87
C SER A 98 -23.21 6.58 -31.65
N GLU A 99 -23.43 6.74 -32.94
CA GLU A 99 -22.54 7.21 -33.99
C GLU A 99 -22.08 8.65 -33.73
N GLY A 100 -20.87 9.02 -34.15
CA GLY A 100 -20.40 10.39 -34.07
C GLY A 100 -18.93 10.59 -34.41
N THR A 101 -18.61 10.53 -35.71
CA THR A 101 -17.76 11.49 -36.45
C THR A 101 -16.43 11.88 -35.79
N GLY A 102 -15.28 11.36 -36.20
CA GLY A 102 -14.72 11.60 -37.53
C GLY A 102 -13.70 12.73 -37.47
N SER A 103 -12.41 12.38 -37.66
CA SER A 103 -11.38 13.23 -38.26
C SER A 103 -10.09 12.44 -38.40
N SER A 104 -9.96 11.75 -39.53
CA SER A 104 -8.65 11.52 -40.14
C SER A 104 -8.08 12.85 -40.62
N PRO A 105 -6.75 12.94 -40.74
CA PRO A 105 -6.23 13.40 -42.02
C PRO A 105 -5.29 12.38 -42.66
N THR A 106 -5.21 12.56 -43.97
CA THR A 106 -4.79 11.63 -45.00
C THR A 106 -3.29 11.64 -45.27
N ALA A 107 -2.79 10.43 -45.56
CA ALA A 107 -1.86 10.03 -46.62
C ALA A 107 -0.48 10.73 -46.76
N SER A 108 0.58 9.92 -46.73
CA SER A 108 1.28 9.51 -47.97
C SER A 108 2.22 8.32 -47.76
N ASP A 109 2.09 7.39 -48.69
CA ASP A 109 3.00 6.33 -49.15
C ASP A 109 4.49 6.45 -48.82
N ALA A 110 5.10 5.35 -48.33
CA ALA A 110 5.88 4.42 -49.17
C ALA A 110 6.94 3.66 -48.35
N ARG A 111 6.81 2.32 -48.38
CA ARG A 111 7.89 1.31 -48.46
C ARG A 111 9.02 1.40 -47.43
N SER A 112 9.07 0.41 -46.54
CA SER A 112 10.16 -0.60 -46.50
C SER A 112 9.96 -1.51 -45.28
N ALA A 113 9.95 -2.82 -45.52
CA ALA A 113 10.33 -3.77 -44.48
C ALA A 113 11.80 -3.51 -44.12
N PRO A 114 12.13 -3.66 -42.83
CA PRO A 114 12.98 -4.80 -42.54
C PRO A 114 12.46 -5.62 -41.37
N ASP A 115 12.59 -6.92 -41.57
CA ASP A 115 12.88 -7.92 -40.54
C ASP A 115 13.74 -7.29 -39.42
N ALA A 116 13.14 -7.05 -38.27
CA ALA A 116 13.83 -6.64 -37.07
C ALA A 116 13.37 -7.59 -35.98
N GLY A 117 14.27 -8.52 -35.67
CA GLY A 117 14.06 -9.59 -34.72
C GLY A 117 13.39 -9.12 -33.44
N VAL A 118 12.54 -10.01 -32.93
CA VAL A 118 12.23 -10.15 -31.51
C VAL A 118 13.54 -10.12 -30.74
N THR A 119 13.96 -8.92 -30.35
CA THR A 119 14.74 -8.75 -29.14
C THR A 119 13.69 -8.73 -28.06
N SER A 120 13.50 -9.90 -27.46
CA SER A 120 12.79 -10.07 -26.21
C SER A 120 13.60 -9.37 -25.12
N SER A 121 13.71 -8.05 -25.19
CA SER A 121 14.07 -7.24 -24.05
C SER A 121 12.81 -7.18 -23.22
N THR A 122 12.63 -8.23 -22.41
CA THR A 122 11.70 -8.22 -21.30
C THR A 122 12.21 -7.13 -20.36
N GLU A 123 11.78 -5.89 -20.62
CA GLU A 123 11.91 -4.82 -19.65
C GLU A 123 10.96 -5.22 -18.52
N ILE A 124 11.52 -5.90 -17.53
CA ILE A 124 10.85 -6.23 -16.27
C ILE A 124 10.51 -4.88 -15.64
N ALA A 125 9.33 -4.33 -15.96
CA ALA A 125 8.85 -3.13 -15.31
C ALA A 125 8.91 -3.37 -13.80
N PRO A 126 9.51 -2.45 -13.01
CA PRO A 126 9.72 -2.66 -11.59
C PRO A 126 8.37 -2.93 -10.94
N SER A 127 8.20 -4.15 -10.48
CA SER A 127 6.92 -4.62 -9.96
C SER A 127 6.61 -3.83 -8.70
N LYS A 128 5.71 -2.85 -8.81
CA LYS A 128 5.34 -1.96 -7.70
C LYS A 128 4.91 -2.80 -6.49
N ARG A 129 5.41 -2.49 -5.31
CA ARG A 129 5.09 -3.16 -4.04
C ARG A 129 4.45 -2.16 -3.07
N LEU A 130 3.54 -2.61 -2.21
CA LEU A 130 2.90 -1.75 -1.21
C LEU A 130 3.74 -1.69 0.07
N CYS A 131 3.83 -0.50 0.67
CA CYS A 131 4.33 -0.34 2.03
C CYS A 131 3.32 -0.93 3.04
N GLY A 132 3.77 -1.74 3.99
CA GLY A 132 2.92 -2.28 5.05
C GLY A 132 2.36 -1.22 5.99
N HIS A 133 3.08 -0.10 6.16
CA HIS A 133 2.73 0.96 7.09
C HIS A 133 1.89 2.07 6.44
N CYS A 134 2.43 2.77 5.44
CA CYS A 134 1.72 3.88 4.79
C CYS A 134 0.82 3.46 3.62
N ARG A 135 0.87 2.18 3.20
CA ARG A 135 0.09 1.65 2.05
C ARG A 135 0.35 2.34 0.71
N GLU A 136 1.45 3.07 0.58
CA GLU A 136 1.86 3.70 -0.66
C GLU A 136 2.59 2.72 -1.59
N TRP A 137 2.49 2.93 -2.90
CA TRP A 137 3.17 2.13 -3.91
C TRP A 137 4.65 2.54 -4.07
N ILE A 138 5.53 1.57 -3.88
CA ILE A 138 6.98 1.74 -3.97
C ILE A 138 7.49 1.08 -5.25
N ARG A 139 8.28 1.83 -6.04
CA ARG A 139 8.97 1.30 -7.23
C ARG A 139 10.25 0.54 -6.90
N ALA A 140 10.92 0.93 -5.83
CA ALA A 140 12.13 0.28 -5.33
C ALA A 140 11.80 -0.97 -4.49
N GLU A 141 12.78 -1.85 -4.30
CA GLU A 141 12.65 -2.98 -3.37
C GLU A 141 12.39 -2.45 -1.94
N PRO A 142 11.27 -2.81 -1.28
CA PRO A 142 10.96 -2.34 0.06
C PRO A 142 11.93 -2.94 1.10
N TYR A 143 12.16 -2.20 2.18
CA TYR A 143 12.92 -2.70 3.32
C TYR A 143 12.10 -3.75 4.06
N ARG A 144 12.67 -4.92 4.31
CA ARG A 144 12.06 -5.89 5.23
C ARG A 144 12.59 -5.62 6.62
N VAL A 145 11.73 -5.18 7.52
CA VAL A 145 12.09 -4.88 8.91
C VAL A 145 11.38 -5.83 9.85
N THR A 146 12.08 -6.24 10.91
CA THR A 146 11.49 -6.95 12.04
C THR A 146 11.15 -5.92 13.10
N LEU A 147 9.87 -5.82 13.44
CA LEU A 147 9.39 -4.92 14.48
C LEU A 147 9.60 -5.53 15.88
N VAL A 148 9.47 -4.72 16.92
CA VAL A 148 9.52 -5.15 18.33
C VAL A 148 8.51 -6.25 18.69
N ASP A 149 7.42 -6.37 17.92
CA ASP A 149 6.42 -7.43 18.06
C ASP A 149 6.78 -8.73 17.31
N ASP A 150 8.04 -8.92 16.90
CA ASP A 150 8.54 -10.03 16.06
C ASP A 150 7.86 -10.15 14.68
N ARG A 151 7.05 -9.15 14.28
CA ARG A 151 6.41 -9.10 12.97
C ARG A 151 7.36 -8.58 11.91
N VAL A 152 7.38 -9.24 10.76
CA VAL A 152 8.15 -8.80 9.59
C VAL A 152 7.27 -7.99 8.67
N GLU A 153 7.60 -6.72 8.47
CA GLU A 153 6.89 -5.80 7.58
C GLU A 153 7.78 -5.28 6.45
N SER A 154 7.16 -4.98 5.31
CA SER A 154 7.83 -4.36 4.16
C SER A 154 7.58 -2.85 4.15
N LEU A 155 8.59 -2.04 4.42
CA LEU A 155 8.50 -0.59 4.54
C LEU A 155 9.15 0.15 3.37
N CYS A 156 8.61 1.32 3.04
CA CYS A 156 9.29 2.27 2.18
C CYS A 156 10.50 2.91 2.91
N PRO A 157 11.42 3.57 2.20
CA PRO A 157 12.57 4.23 2.82
C PRO A 157 12.16 5.18 3.96
N THR A 158 11.14 6.01 3.72
CA THR A 158 10.64 6.97 4.71
C THR A 158 10.07 6.28 5.95
N CYS A 159 9.17 5.31 5.79
CA CYS A 159 8.60 4.59 6.93
C CYS A 159 9.65 3.76 7.68
N LYS A 160 10.68 3.26 6.98
CA LYS A 160 11.81 2.59 7.63
C LYS A 160 12.59 3.55 8.52
N GLU A 161 12.84 4.78 8.07
CA GLU A 161 13.55 5.79 8.87
C GLU A 161 12.72 6.17 10.10
N THR A 162 11.44 6.48 9.91
CA THR A 162 10.51 6.76 11.02
C THR A 162 10.46 5.61 12.02
N ALA A 163 10.38 4.36 11.55
CA ALA A 163 10.33 3.19 12.43
C ALA A 163 11.64 3.00 13.23
N VAL A 164 12.78 3.35 12.66
CA VAL A 164 14.06 3.36 13.37
C VAL A 164 14.10 4.48 14.41
N ASP A 165 13.67 5.69 14.05
CA ASP A 165 13.63 6.85 14.95
C ASP A 165 12.70 6.64 16.14
N GLU A 166 11.57 5.96 15.92
CA GLU A 166 10.61 5.59 16.97
C GLU A 166 11.08 4.39 17.83
N GLY A 167 12.18 3.73 17.45
CA GLY A 167 12.72 2.57 18.18
C GLY A 167 11.84 1.32 18.07
N ILE A 168 11.00 1.23 17.05
CA ILE A 168 10.10 0.08 16.83
C ILE A 168 10.74 -1.02 15.97
N VAL A 169 11.95 -0.79 15.44
CA VAL A 169 12.71 -1.75 14.61
C VAL A 169 13.75 -2.50 15.44
N VAL A 170 13.68 -3.83 15.40
CA VAL A 170 14.67 -4.73 16.01
C VAL A 170 15.79 -5.07 15.02
N ASP A 171 15.43 -5.35 13.77
CA ASP A 171 16.37 -5.77 12.73
C ASP A 171 15.90 -5.30 11.35
N VAL A 172 16.87 -4.99 10.47
CA VAL A 172 16.60 -4.62 9.07
C VAL A 172 17.29 -5.63 8.18
N ALA A 173 16.49 -6.42 7.47
CA ALA A 173 17.00 -7.37 6.51
C ALA A 173 17.62 -6.65 5.31
N MET A 174 18.78 -7.16 4.88
CA MET A 174 19.54 -6.63 3.77
C MET A 174 18.77 -6.70 2.45
N ARG A 175 18.82 -5.63 1.65
CA ARG A 175 18.19 -5.58 0.32
C ARG A 175 19.07 -6.30 -0.70
N ARG A 176 18.50 -6.71 -1.84
CA ARG A 176 19.31 -7.34 -2.91
C ARG A 176 20.28 -6.34 -3.52
N VAL A 177 19.88 -5.08 -3.61
CA VAL A 177 20.76 -4.00 -4.10
C VAL A 177 21.99 -3.88 -3.20
N ASP A 178 21.78 -3.71 -1.88
CA ASP A 178 22.88 -3.61 -0.91
C ASP A 178 23.74 -4.89 -0.88
N ALA A 179 23.12 -6.07 -1.00
CA ALA A 179 23.85 -7.33 -1.05
C ALA A 179 24.74 -7.45 -2.31
N ARG A 180 24.27 -6.93 -3.44
CA ARG A 180 25.06 -6.88 -4.68
C ARG A 180 26.20 -5.88 -4.59
N GLU A 181 25.97 -4.73 -3.95
CA GLU A 181 27.00 -3.73 -3.68
C GLU A 181 28.11 -4.30 -2.78
N ILE A 182 27.76 -5.05 -1.73
CA ILE A 182 28.73 -5.69 -0.81
C ILE A 182 29.59 -6.73 -1.53
N LEU A 183 28.97 -7.50 -2.43
CA LEU A 183 29.66 -8.52 -3.21
C LEU A 183 30.31 -8.00 -4.49
N ASP A 184 30.10 -6.72 -4.84
CA ASP A 184 30.56 -6.08 -6.07
C ASP A 184 30.16 -6.88 -7.33
N VAL A 185 28.86 -7.22 -7.43
CA VAL A 185 28.29 -7.99 -8.53
C VAL A 185 27.16 -7.25 -9.24
N ASP A 186 27.04 -7.48 -10.54
CA ASP A 186 25.98 -6.90 -11.38
C ASP A 186 24.57 -7.39 -11.01
N GLU A 187 23.54 -6.65 -11.44
CA GLU A 187 22.13 -6.99 -11.19
C GLU A 187 21.76 -8.37 -11.75
N ASP A 188 22.32 -8.70 -12.91
CA ASP A 188 22.11 -9.93 -13.69
C ASP A 188 23.17 -11.01 -13.42
N ALA A 189 24.00 -10.83 -12.39
CA ALA A 189 25.06 -11.80 -12.06
C ALA A 189 24.47 -13.19 -11.78
N SER A 190 25.09 -14.19 -12.40
CA SER A 190 24.73 -15.60 -12.24
C SER A 190 25.10 -16.13 -10.85
N ALA A 191 24.50 -17.26 -10.47
CA ALA A 191 24.81 -17.93 -9.20
C ALA A 191 26.27 -18.39 -9.09
N GLU A 192 26.99 -18.54 -10.21
CA GLU A 192 28.43 -18.83 -10.20
C GLU A 192 29.26 -17.59 -9.93
N GLU A 193 28.92 -16.46 -10.56
CA GLU A 193 29.56 -15.17 -10.33
C GLU A 193 29.39 -14.70 -8.88
N ILE A 194 28.17 -14.83 -8.34
CA ILE A 194 27.89 -14.52 -6.93
C ILE A 194 28.74 -15.39 -5.98
N ARG A 195 28.95 -16.68 -6.32
CA ARG A 195 29.80 -17.59 -5.53
C ARG A 195 31.28 -17.22 -5.62
N ALA A 196 31.76 -16.85 -6.81
CA ALA A 196 33.14 -16.43 -7.02
C ALA A 196 33.45 -15.12 -6.27
N ALA A 197 32.56 -14.14 -6.38
CA ALA A 197 32.64 -12.86 -5.69
C ALA A 197 32.62 -13.05 -4.16
N PHE A 198 31.74 -13.90 -3.65
CA PHE A 198 31.73 -14.26 -2.22
C PHE A 198 33.07 -14.83 -1.75
N GLN A 199 33.66 -15.78 -2.50
CA GLN A 199 34.97 -16.35 -2.13
C GLN A 199 36.07 -15.30 -2.12
N GLU A 200 36.06 -14.36 -3.07
CA GLU A 200 37.03 -13.27 -3.11
C GLU A 200 36.85 -12.31 -1.93
N GLN A 201 35.61 -11.89 -1.64
CA GLN A 201 35.36 -11.02 -0.48
C GLN A 201 35.59 -11.69 0.87
N VAL A 202 35.37 -13.00 0.99
CA VAL A 202 35.76 -13.73 2.19
C VAL A 202 37.25 -13.68 2.41
N LYS A 203 38.08 -13.80 1.36
CA LYS A 203 39.54 -13.67 1.51
C LYS A 203 39.88 -12.31 2.12
N HIS A 204 39.26 -11.22 1.70
CA HIS A 204 39.56 -9.88 2.21
C HIS A 204 38.98 -9.59 3.60
N ALA A 205 37.77 -10.07 3.87
CA ALA A 205 37.02 -9.79 5.09
C ALA A 205 37.30 -10.76 6.26
N HIS A 206 38.02 -11.87 6.03
CA HIS A 206 38.24 -12.90 7.06
C HIS A 206 38.99 -12.33 8.28
N PRO A 207 38.53 -12.59 9.53
CA PRO A 207 39.15 -12.06 10.74
C PRO A 207 40.60 -12.54 10.97
N ASP A 208 41.03 -13.62 10.30
CA ASP A 208 42.42 -14.08 10.35
C ASP A 208 43.36 -13.20 9.52
N ARG A 209 42.83 -12.22 8.78
CA ARG A 209 43.63 -11.23 8.05
C ARG A 209 43.74 -9.93 8.84
N PRO A 210 44.85 -9.20 8.70
CA PRO A 210 45.06 -7.92 9.39
C PRO A 210 44.04 -6.84 9.02
N THR A 211 43.43 -6.94 7.85
CA THR A 211 42.39 -6.02 7.34
C THR A 211 40.97 -6.52 7.57
N GLY A 212 40.80 -7.78 8.01
CA GLY A 212 39.49 -8.40 8.14
C GLY A 212 38.95 -8.33 9.57
N THR A 213 37.63 -8.20 9.68
CA THR A 213 36.93 -8.18 10.98
C THR A 213 35.78 -9.18 10.98
N ARG A 214 35.37 -9.64 12.17
CA ARG A 214 34.21 -10.53 12.30
C ARG A 214 32.92 -9.88 11.80
N GLU A 215 32.84 -8.54 11.80
CA GLU A 215 31.69 -7.80 11.29
C GLU A 215 31.71 -7.76 9.76
N ALA A 216 32.85 -7.46 9.14
CA ALA A 216 33.01 -7.52 7.69
C ALA A 216 32.67 -8.91 7.15
N PHE A 217 33.15 -9.96 7.81
CA PHE A 217 32.82 -11.34 7.43
C PHE A 217 31.32 -11.66 7.56
N ARG A 218 30.65 -11.18 8.62
CA ARG A 218 29.19 -11.33 8.78
C ARG A 218 28.41 -10.60 7.67
N LEU A 219 28.84 -9.40 7.31
CA LEU A 219 28.25 -8.61 6.21
C LEU A 219 28.32 -9.35 4.87
N VAL A 220 29.52 -9.84 4.50
CA VAL A 220 29.74 -10.59 3.26
C VAL A 220 28.92 -11.89 3.22
N ARG A 221 28.85 -12.59 4.35
CA ARG A 221 28.02 -13.81 4.46
C ARG A 221 26.53 -13.50 4.34
N GLY A 222 26.04 -12.44 4.99
CA GLY A 222 24.64 -12.01 4.88
C GLY A 222 24.27 -11.61 3.44
N ALA A 223 25.17 -10.94 2.74
CA ALA A 223 24.99 -10.61 1.33
C ALA A 223 24.86 -11.86 0.43
N TYR A 224 25.73 -12.86 0.64
CA TYR A 224 25.66 -14.12 -0.11
C TYR A 224 24.37 -14.90 0.17
N GLU A 225 23.97 -15.02 1.45
CA GLU A 225 22.72 -15.68 1.84
C GLU A 225 21.49 -14.97 1.26
N ARG A 226 21.57 -13.65 1.04
CA ARG A 226 20.48 -12.86 0.44
C ARG A 226 20.31 -13.06 -1.06
N LEU A 227 21.38 -13.36 -1.79
CA LEU A 227 21.39 -13.48 -3.26
C LEU A 227 21.27 -14.93 -3.77
N LYS A 228 21.52 -15.93 -2.92
CA LYS A 228 21.35 -17.35 -3.23
C LYS A 228 19.88 -17.75 -3.38
#